data_AF-A0A0Q7YDT7-F1
#
_entry.id   AF-A0A0Q7YDT7-F1
#
_cell.length_a   1.000
_cell.length_b   1.000
_cell.length_c   1.000
_cell.angle_alpha   90.00
_cell.angle_beta   90.00
_cell.angle_gamma   90.00
#
_symmetry.space_group_name_H-M   'P 1'
#
loop_
_entity.id
_entity.type
_entity.pdbx_description
1 polymer ?
#
loop_
_entity_poly.entity_id
_entity_poly.type
_entity_poly.pdbx_seq_one_letter_code
_entity_poly.pdbx_strand_id
1 'polypeptide(L)' 'MRIAIMLLLASTAATAAPVLESHRTDIEVAQSWSCQPKKTCKQIQSCDEARYYLQNCSWGGKLDRDSDGIPCEAIC' A
#
# COMPACT_ATOMS: atom_id res chain seq x y z
N MET A 1 -19.85 62.46 2.89
CA MET A 1 -19.13 62.30 1.60
C MET A 1 -18.45 60.93 1.66
N ARG A 2 -19.01 59.82 1.17
CA ARG A 2 -19.48 59.50 -0.19
C ARG A 2 -18.43 59.82 -1.27
N ILE A 3 -17.39 59.01 -1.35
CA ILE A 3 -16.62 58.73 -2.58
C ILE A 3 -16.30 57.23 -2.51
N ALA A 4 -17.18 56.37 -3.04
CA ALA A 4 -17.19 55.85 -4.41
C ALA A 4 -16.05 54.84 -4.65
N ILE A 5 -16.33 53.53 -4.56
CA ILE A 5 -16.56 52.61 -5.70
C ILE A 5 -15.22 52.05 -6.22
N MET A 6 -14.80 50.84 -5.81
CA MET A 6 -15.05 49.55 -6.49
C MET A 6 -14.66 49.52 -7.98
N LEU A 7 -13.86 48.50 -8.35
CA LEU A 7 -13.64 47.89 -9.69
C LEU A 7 -12.49 48.51 -10.53
N LEU A 8 -11.55 47.81 -11.17
CA LEU A 8 -11.16 46.41 -11.39
C LEU A 8 -9.69 46.49 -11.87
N LEU A 9 -8.82 45.49 -11.70
CA LEU A 9 -8.41 44.50 -12.71
C LEU A 9 -6.98 44.07 -12.28
N ALA A 10 -6.54 42.84 -12.26
CA ALA A 10 -7.13 41.55 -12.54
C ALA A 10 -6.31 40.54 -11.72
N SER A 11 -6.97 39.70 -10.94
CA SER A 11 -6.31 38.58 -10.26
C SER A 11 -5.83 37.61 -11.33
N THR A 12 -4.51 37.51 -11.54
CA THR A 12 -3.95 36.42 -12.34
C THR A 12 -4.07 35.15 -11.51
N ALA A 13 -5.12 34.39 -11.78
CA ALA A 13 -5.28 33.03 -11.27
C ALA A 13 -4.11 32.20 -11.80
N ALA A 14 -3.21 31.78 -10.90
CA ALA A 14 -2.24 30.75 -11.18
C ALA A 14 -3.01 29.44 -11.41
N THR A 15 -3.16 29.04 -12.66
CA THR A 15 -3.63 27.70 -13.01
C THR A 15 -2.53 26.70 -12.66
N ALA A 16 -2.49 26.27 -11.40
CA ALA A 16 -1.90 24.99 -11.04
C ALA A 16 -2.85 23.92 -11.58
N ALA A 17 -2.45 23.27 -12.67
CA ALA A 17 -3.15 22.09 -13.16
C ALA A 17 -3.17 21.03 -12.05
N PRO A 18 -4.29 20.32 -11.83
CA PRO A 18 -4.25 19.15 -10.98
C PRO A 18 -3.34 18.12 -11.67
N VAL A 19 -2.22 17.81 -11.03
CA VAL A 19 -1.56 16.53 -11.28
C VAL A 19 -2.64 15.47 -11.05
N LEU A 20 -3.00 14.72 -12.10
CA LEU A 20 -3.69 13.45 -11.93
C LEU A 20 -2.68 12.53 -11.25
N GLU A 21 -2.59 12.68 -9.93
CA GLU A 21 -2.07 11.66 -9.05
C GLU A 21 -2.93 10.43 -9.32
N SER A 22 -2.35 9.49 -10.05
CA SER A 22 -2.89 8.16 -10.26
C SER A 22 -2.89 7.47 -8.91
N HIS A 23 -3.85 7.85 -8.07
CA HIS A 23 -4.33 7.00 -7.00
C HIS A 23 -4.89 5.76 -7.69
N ARG A 24 -3.96 4.83 -7.96
CA ARG A 24 -4.25 3.41 -7.94
C ARG A 24 -5.00 3.27 -6.63
N THR A 25 -6.31 3.11 -6.73
CA THR A 25 -7.11 2.63 -5.63
C THR A 25 -6.49 1.27 -5.32
N ASP A 26 -5.51 1.28 -4.43
CA ASP A 26 -5.22 0.13 -3.62
C ASP A 26 -6.50 -0.02 -2.83
N ILE A 27 -7.44 -0.74 -3.44
CA ILE A 27 -8.51 -1.36 -2.70
C ILE A 27 -7.73 -2.32 -1.81
N GLU A 28 -7.30 -1.81 -0.66
CA GLU A 28 -6.76 -2.58 0.44
C GLU A 28 -7.95 -3.44 0.89
N VAL A 29 -8.20 -4.50 0.13
CA VAL A 29 -9.06 -5.58 0.56
C VAL A 29 -8.33 -6.06 1.79
N ALA A 30 -8.83 -5.68 2.97
CA ALA A 30 -8.23 -6.03 4.24
C ALA A 30 -8.08 -7.57 4.28
N GLN A 31 -6.89 -8.05 3.92
CA GLN A 31 -6.61 -9.48 3.86
C GLN A 31 -6.44 -9.92 5.31
N SER A 32 -7.47 -10.58 5.84
CA SER A 32 -7.41 -11.18 7.16
C SER A 32 -6.74 -12.54 7.06
N TRP A 33 -5.42 -12.58 7.20
CA TRP A 33 -4.69 -13.84 7.29
C TRP A 33 -4.76 -14.39 8.71
N SER A 34 -5.00 -15.70 8.82
CA SER A 34 -4.94 -16.42 10.09
C SER A 34 -3.86 -17.49 10.00
N CYS A 35 -3.28 -17.89 11.13
CA CYS A 35 -2.16 -18.84 11.20
C CYS A 35 -2.55 -20.30 10.86
N GLN A 36 -3.47 -20.50 9.92
CA GLN A 36 -3.77 -21.81 9.35
C GLN A 36 -2.49 -22.37 8.70
N PRO A 37 -2.06 -23.58 9.10
CA PRO A 37 -0.75 -24.08 8.72
C PRO A 37 -0.66 -24.34 7.21
N LYS A 38 0.09 -23.47 6.52
CA LYS A 38 0.49 -23.64 5.12
C LYS A 38 1.98 -23.94 5.08
N LYS A 39 2.32 -25.23 5.14
CA LYS A 39 3.70 -25.69 5.33
C LYS A 39 4.58 -25.59 4.08
N THR A 40 4.03 -25.15 2.95
CA THR A 40 4.76 -25.04 1.68
C THR A 40 4.42 -23.75 0.94
N CYS A 41 5.41 -23.18 0.26
CA CYS A 41 5.25 -21.97 -0.54
C CYS A 41 4.23 -22.11 -1.69
N LYS A 42 3.95 -23.34 -2.14
CA LYS A 42 2.91 -23.61 -3.16
C LYS A 42 1.49 -23.29 -2.68
N GLN A 43 1.28 -23.18 -1.37
CA GLN A 43 -0.02 -22.85 -0.76
C GLN A 43 -0.15 -21.35 -0.47
N ILE A 44 0.94 -20.60 -0.61
CA ILE A 44 1.00 -19.15 -0.40
C ILE A 44 0.78 -18.46 -1.74
N GLN A 45 0.02 -17.37 -1.77
CA GLN A 45 -0.36 -16.68 -3.01
C GLN A 45 0.34 -15.33 -3.19
N SER A 46 0.91 -14.76 -2.13
CA SER A 46 1.63 -13.49 -2.20
C SER A 46 2.77 -13.40 -1.20
N CYS A 47 3.75 -12.54 -1.50
CA CYS A 47 4.82 -12.24 -0.55
C CYS A 47 4.29 -11.69 0.77
N ASP A 48 3.29 -10.81 0.74
CA ASP A 48 2.72 -10.23 1.95
C ASP A 48 2.08 -11.29 2.85
N GLU A 49 1.39 -12.28 2.28
CA GLU A 49 0.87 -13.44 3.02
C GLU A 49 2.03 -14.26 3.63
N ALA A 50 3.09 -14.50 2.86
CA ALA A 50 4.29 -15.22 3.33
C ALA A 50 4.96 -14.50 4.51
N ARG A 51 5.16 -13.19 4.38
CA ARG A 51 5.75 -12.31 5.41
C ARG A 51 4.88 -12.26 6.65
N TYR A 52 3.57 -12.17 6.50
CA TYR A 52 2.65 -12.23 7.61
C TYR A 52 2.83 -13.54 8.40
N TYR A 53 2.89 -14.69 7.73
CA TYR A 53 3.09 -15.97 8.42
C TYR A 53 4.44 -16.07 9.11
N LEU A 54 5.51 -15.62 8.48
CA LEU A 54 6.84 -15.59 9.11
C LEU A 54 6.84 -14.79 10.42
N GLN A 55 6.16 -13.64 10.43
CA GLN A 55 6.17 -12.70 11.56
C GLN A 55 5.15 -13.05 12.66
N ASN A 56 4.00 -13.62 12.29
CA ASN A 56 2.85 -13.74 13.19
C ASN A 56 2.55 -15.19 13.62
N CYS A 57 3.12 -16.19 12.95
CA CYS A 57 2.77 -17.59 13.19
C CYS A 57 3.97 -18.41 13.66
N SER A 58 3.77 -19.23 14.69
CA SER A 58 4.83 -20.06 15.29
C SER A 58 5.47 -21.07 14.32
N TRP A 59 4.78 -21.42 13.23
CA TRP A 59 5.27 -22.31 12.19
C TRP A 59 5.87 -21.58 10.98
N GLY A 60 5.76 -20.25 10.92
CA GLY A 60 6.11 -19.41 9.77
C GLY A 60 7.58 -19.49 9.36
N GLY A 61 8.48 -19.72 10.32
CA GLY A 61 9.91 -19.93 10.03
C GLY A 61 10.20 -21.11 9.08
N LYS A 62 9.25 -22.03 8.84
CA LYS A 62 9.41 -23.07 7.82
C LYS A 62 9.36 -22.54 6.37
N LEU A 63 8.84 -21.34 6.16
CA LEU A 63 8.73 -20.71 4.84
C LEU A 63 10.02 -20.01 4.42
N ASP A 64 10.85 -19.65 5.39
CA ASP A 64 12.17 -19.04 5.24
C ASP A 64 13.24 -20.13 5.45
N ARG A 65 13.80 -20.65 4.35
CA ARG A 65 14.62 -21.87 4.41
C ARG A 65 16.06 -21.59 4.83
N ASP A 66 16.58 -20.44 4.45
CA ASP A 66 17.93 -19.97 4.69
C ASP A 66 18.00 -18.95 5.85
N SER A 67 16.85 -18.55 6.41
CA SER A 67 16.73 -17.72 7.59
C SER A 67 17.25 -16.30 7.39
N ASP A 68 17.08 -15.76 6.18
CA ASP A 68 17.48 -14.39 5.82
C ASP A 68 16.36 -13.35 6.07
N GLY A 69 15.18 -13.82 6.49
CA GLY A 69 13.99 -13.00 6.72
C GLY A 69 13.06 -12.88 5.51
N ILE A 70 13.35 -13.57 4.40
CA ILE A 70 12.55 -13.58 3.16
C ILE A 70 11.87 -14.95 3.02
N PRO A 71 10.60 -15.07 3.43
CA PRO A 71 9.88 -16.32 3.28
C PRO A 71 9.48 -16.52 1.82
N CYS A 72 9.62 -17.74 1.30
CA CYS A 72 9.18 -18.09 -0.05
C CYS A 72 9.73 -17.16 -1.16
N GLU A 73 11.05 -17.01 -1.24
CA GLU A 73 11.77 -16.09 -2.16
C GLU A 73 11.26 -16.08 -3.61
N ALA A 74 10.78 -17.21 -4.14
CA ALA A 74 10.24 -17.29 -5.50
C ALA A 74 9.03 -16.38 -5.76
N ILE A 75 8.36 -15.89 -4.71
CA ILE A 75 7.20 -14.99 -4.82
C ILE A 75 7.42 -13.62 -4.14
N CYS A 76 8.64 -13.27 -3.69
CA CYS A 76 8.91 -12.12 -2.80
C CYS A 76 9.69 -10.90 -3.34
#